data_AF-A0A1H0HL27-F1
#
_entry.id   AF-A0A1H0HL27-F1
#
_cell.length_a   1.000
_cell.length_b   1.000
_cell.length_c   1.000
_cell.angle_alpha   90.00
_cell.angle_beta   90.00
_cell.angle_gamma   90.00
#
_symmetry.space_group_name_H-M   'P 1'
#
loop_
_entity.id
_entity.type
_entity.pdbx_description
1 polymer ?
#
loop_
_entity_poly.entity_id
_entity_poly.type
_entity_poly.pdbx_seq_one_letter_code
_entity_poly.pdbx_strand_id
1 'polypeptide(L)'
;MSNAVPEIRPKLFADAGVLVAWVVGVAIVGVELGFKAIWAPFFCAILFSIYNKDVKRIPEIICGAVTGVWLAWAIVVSIGLLNTLMEPIVATALVLFVGVYIIFCGGLLAPLFINQSAFVFLTVALATHLAEPPLEISGLIVVGGGILLAGEVALLKLLARIGARRDVSAS
;
A
#
# COMPACT_ATOMS: atom_id res chain seq x y z
N MET A 1 -20.65 30.94 13.77
CA MET A 1 -20.03 29.65 13.38
C MET A 1 -19.08 29.28 14.51
N SER A 2 -19.39 28.20 15.25
CA SER A 2 -18.57 27.78 16.41
C SER A 2 -17.22 27.27 15.91
N ASN A 3 -16.15 28.02 16.21
CA ASN A 3 -14.77 27.55 16.07
C ASN A 3 -14.46 26.61 17.23
N ALA A 4 -15.06 25.43 17.22
CA ALA A 4 -14.65 24.36 18.13
C ALA A 4 -13.27 23.88 17.67
N VAL A 5 -12.22 24.32 18.37
CA VAL A 5 -10.89 23.71 18.26
C VAL A 5 -11.07 22.23 18.60
N PRO A 6 -10.74 21.29 17.70
CA PRO A 6 -10.89 19.88 18.00
C PRO A 6 -10.01 19.55 19.21
N GLU A 7 -10.62 19.16 20.33
CA GLU A 7 -9.89 18.65 21.49
C GLU A 7 -9.10 17.41 21.04
N ILE A 8 -7.80 17.59 20.81
CA ILE A 8 -6.94 16.49 20.40
C ILE A 8 -6.72 15.61 21.63
N ARG A 9 -7.39 14.45 21.65
CA ARG A 9 -7.29 13.51 22.77
C ARG A 9 -5.87 12.93 22.82
N PRO A 10 -5.11 13.08 23.93
CA PRO A 10 -3.75 12.57 24.03
C PRO A 10 -3.64 11.05 23.83
N LYS A 11 -4.73 10.30 24.07
CA LYS A 11 -4.85 8.87 23.73
C LYS A 11 -4.63 8.59 22.23
N LEU A 12 -5.06 9.49 21.34
CA LEU A 12 -4.91 9.32 19.88
C LEU A 12 -3.43 9.28 19.46
N PHE A 13 -2.61 10.16 20.04
CA PHE A 13 -1.17 10.18 19.76
C PHE A 13 -0.44 8.96 20.32
N ALA A 14 -0.85 8.48 21.50
CA ALA A 14 -0.28 7.28 22.09
C ALA A 14 -0.58 6.03 21.24
N ASP A 15 -1.84 5.87 20.82
CA ASP A 15 -2.26 4.75 19.97
C ASP A 15 -1.57 4.79 18.59
N ALA A 16 -1.45 5.98 17.99
CA ALA A 16 -0.68 6.19 16.77
C ALA A 16 0.81 5.85 16.96
N GLY A 17 1.41 6.23 18.09
CA GLY A 17 2.80 5.91 18.42
C GLY A 17 3.06 4.40 18.49
N VAL A 18 2.16 3.63 19.09
CA VAL A 18 2.27 2.16 19.15
C VAL A 18 2.23 1.53 17.75
N LEU A 19 1.35 2.04 16.87
CA LEU A 19 1.24 1.55 15.50
C LEU A 19 2.46 1.91 14.66
N VAL A 20 2.98 3.13 14.79
CA VAL A 20 4.23 3.52 14.12
C VAL A 20 5.40 2.68 14.62
N ALA A 21 5.49 2.42 15.93
CA ALA A 21 6.52 1.56 16.50
C ALA A 21 6.46 0.13 15.92
N TRP A 22 5.26 -0.41 15.71
CA TRP A 22 5.08 -1.70 15.04
C TRP A 22 5.58 -1.69 13.60
N VAL A 23 5.16 -0.69 12.81
CA VAL A 23 5.56 -0.54 11.40
C VAL A 23 7.09 -0.44 11.29
N VAL A 24 7.71 0.41 12.12
CA VAL A 24 9.16 0.61 12.17
C VAL A 24 9.87 -0.67 12.64
N GLY A 25 9.34 -1.36 13.66
CA GLY A 25 9.91 -2.61 14.16
C GLY A 25 9.95 -3.70 13.09
N VAL A 26 8.85 -3.89 12.36
CA VAL A 26 8.79 -4.84 11.24
C VAL A 26 9.74 -4.42 10.11
N ALA A 27 9.86 -3.12 9.83
CA ALA A 27 10.79 -2.62 8.82
C ALA A 27 12.25 -2.91 9.20
N ILE A 28 12.65 -2.67 10.45
CA ILE A 28 14.01 -2.97 10.94
C ILE A 28 14.32 -4.47 10.80
N VAL A 29 13.40 -5.35 11.23
CA VAL A 29 13.55 -6.80 11.04
C VAL A 29 13.70 -7.15 9.56
N GLY A 30 12.92 -6.49 8.69
CA GLY A 30 13.03 -6.66 7.24
C GLY A 30 14.42 -6.29 6.69
N VAL A 31 15.04 -5.21 7.20
CA VAL A 31 16.40 -4.79 6.80
C VAL A 31 17.42 -5.83 7.25
N GLU A 32 17.34 -6.29 8.51
CA GLU A 32 18.26 -7.28 9.08
C GLU A 32 18.17 -8.64 8.35
N LEU A 33 17.00 -9.00 7.83
CA LEU A 33 16.81 -10.19 6.99
C LEU A 33 17.31 -10.00 5.53
N GLY A 34 17.77 -8.80 5.17
CA GLY A 34 18.35 -8.50 3.87
C GLY A 34 17.35 -8.10 2.78
N PHE A 35 16.10 -7.80 3.11
CA PHE A 35 15.12 -7.39 2.11
C PHE A 35 15.38 -5.97 1.61
N LYS A 36 15.51 -5.79 0.29
CA LYS A 36 15.80 -4.49 -0.34
C LYS A 36 14.54 -3.66 -0.63
N ALA A 37 13.39 -4.31 -0.80
CA ALA A 37 12.13 -3.68 -1.19
C ALA A 37 11.13 -3.53 -0.03
N ILE A 38 11.61 -3.15 1.16
CA ILE A 38 10.79 -2.99 2.38
C ILE A 38 9.72 -1.90 2.22
N TRP A 39 9.91 -0.99 1.26
CA TRP A 39 8.89 -0.03 0.88
C TRP A 39 7.55 -0.70 0.57
N ALA A 40 7.55 -1.88 -0.06
CA ALA A 40 6.31 -2.53 -0.51
C ALA A 40 5.37 -2.90 0.65
N PRO A 41 5.80 -3.66 1.68
CA PRO A 41 4.97 -3.90 2.87
C PRO A 41 4.67 -2.61 3.65
N PHE A 42 5.59 -1.65 3.68
CA PHE A 42 5.37 -0.36 4.36
C PHE A 42 4.24 0.45 3.73
N PHE A 43 4.16 0.53 2.40
CA PHE A 43 3.07 1.22 1.70
C PHE A 43 1.71 0.54 1.93
N CYS A 44 1.68 -0.77 2.19
CA CYS A 44 0.43 -1.43 2.62
C CYS A 44 -0.08 -0.87 3.95
N ALA A 45 0.79 -0.65 4.93
CA ALA A 45 0.45 -0.06 6.23
C ALA A 45 -0.04 1.39 6.11
N ILE A 46 0.60 2.18 5.25
CA ILE A 46 0.18 3.55 4.94
C ILE A 46 -1.23 3.54 4.33
N LEU A 47 -1.46 2.71 3.31
CA LEU A 47 -2.77 2.62 2.66
C LEU A 47 -3.84 2.16 3.63
N PHE A 48 -3.53 1.22 4.52
CA PHE A 48 -4.46 0.81 5.57
C PHE A 48 -4.83 1.97 6.49
N SER A 49 -3.87 2.82 6.82
CA SER A 49 -4.13 4.05 7.60
C SER A 49 -4.96 5.07 6.80
N ILE A 50 -4.72 5.23 5.49
CA ILE A 50 -5.53 6.08 4.59
C ILE A 50 -6.97 5.58 4.52
N TYR A 51 -7.18 4.26 4.51
CA TYR A 51 -8.50 3.64 4.58
C TYR A 51 -9.09 3.60 6.00
N ASN A 52 -8.64 4.49 6.90
CA ASN A 52 -9.10 4.58 8.28
C ASN A 52 -9.01 3.25 9.04
N LYS A 53 -8.03 2.41 8.69
CA LYS A 53 -7.78 1.10 9.28
C LYS A 53 -8.99 0.15 9.17
N ASP A 54 -9.77 0.27 8.09
CA ASP A 54 -10.86 -0.65 7.79
C ASP A 54 -10.33 -2.01 7.32
N VAL A 55 -10.49 -3.02 8.17
CA VAL A 55 -10.07 -4.42 7.94
C VAL A 55 -10.66 -4.98 6.64
N LYS A 56 -11.85 -4.53 6.23
CA LYS A 56 -12.50 -5.01 5.00
C LYS A 56 -11.75 -4.58 3.74
N ARG A 57 -10.91 -3.55 3.82
CA ARG A 57 -10.12 -3.01 2.70
C ARG A 57 -8.77 -3.72 2.54
N ILE A 58 -8.37 -4.59 3.47
CA ILE A 58 -7.09 -5.32 3.40
C ILE A 58 -6.95 -6.13 2.09
N PRO A 59 -7.95 -6.92 1.64
CA PRO A 59 -7.83 -7.65 0.39
C PRO A 59 -7.63 -6.71 -0.81
N GLU A 60 -8.30 -5.56 -0.81
CA GLU A 60 -8.18 -4.56 -1.86
C GLU A 60 -6.79 -3.88 -1.86
N ILE A 61 -6.21 -3.66 -0.68
CA ILE A 61 -4.84 -3.15 -0.55
C ILE A 61 -3.85 -4.16 -1.15
N ILE A 62 -3.93 -5.43 -0.76
CA ILE A 62 -2.99 -6.45 -1.20
C ILE A 62 -3.16 -6.76 -2.70
N CYS A 63 -4.39 -7.03 -3.16
CA CYS A 63 -4.66 -7.32 -4.57
C CYS A 63 -4.35 -6.11 -5.46
N GLY A 64 -4.72 -4.91 -5.02
CA GLY A 64 -4.38 -3.68 -5.72
C GLY A 64 -2.87 -3.48 -5.79
N ALA A 65 -2.17 -3.63 -4.67
CA ALA A 65 -0.71 -3.48 -4.60
C ALA A 65 0.01 -4.43 -5.56
N VAL A 66 -0.32 -5.74 -5.53
CA VAL A 66 0.25 -6.71 -6.47
C VAL A 66 -0.04 -6.31 -7.91
N THR A 67 -1.30 -5.99 -8.23
CA THR A 67 -1.70 -5.57 -9.58
C THR A 67 -0.92 -4.34 -10.04
N GLY A 68 -0.73 -3.35 -9.18
CA GLY A 68 0.01 -2.12 -9.48
C GLY A 68 1.45 -2.39 -9.89
N VAL A 69 2.17 -3.26 -9.17
CA VAL A 69 3.56 -3.60 -9.50
C VAL A 69 3.64 -4.41 -10.80
N TRP A 70 2.69 -5.31 -11.06
CA TRP A 70 2.62 -6.05 -12.33
C TRP A 70 2.28 -5.16 -13.53
N LEU A 71 1.38 -4.19 -13.35
CA LEU A 71 1.08 -3.19 -14.37
C LEU A 71 2.31 -2.32 -14.67
N ALA A 72 3.09 -1.94 -13.65
CA ALA A 72 4.34 -1.20 -13.85
C ALA A 72 5.33 -1.99 -14.71
N TRP A 73 5.55 -3.25 -14.38
CA TRP A 73 6.41 -4.13 -15.16
C TRP A 73 5.89 -4.30 -16.60
N ALA A 74 4.58 -4.52 -16.79
CA ALA A 74 3.97 -4.65 -18.10
C ALA A 74 4.17 -3.38 -18.96
N ILE A 75 4.09 -2.19 -18.36
CA ILE A 75 4.36 -0.92 -19.05
C ILE A 75 5.84 -0.85 -19.49
N VAL A 76 6.79 -1.14 -18.59
CA VAL A 76 8.23 -1.07 -18.91
C VAL A 76 8.59 -2.04 -20.03
N VAL A 77 8.10 -3.29 -19.94
CA VAL A 77 8.30 -4.31 -20.98
C VAL A 77 7.67 -3.89 -22.31
N SER A 78 6.44 -3.38 -22.29
CA SER A 78 5.75 -2.93 -23.50
C SER A 78 6.48 -1.79 -24.19
N ILE A 79 7.00 -0.81 -23.43
CA ILE A 79 7.82 0.27 -23.98
C ILE A 79 9.10 -0.31 -24.59
N GLY A 80 9.80 -1.21 -23.88
CA GLY A 80 11.01 -1.85 -24.38
C GLY A 80 10.80 -2.60 -25.70
N LEU A 81 9.68 -3.32 -25.83
CA LEU A 81 9.31 -4.02 -27.06
C LEU A 81 8.94 -3.04 -28.18
N LEU A 82 8.12 -2.02 -27.91
CA LEU A 82 7.68 -1.06 -28.93
C LEU A 82 8.81 -0.15 -29.43
N ASN A 83 9.82 0.13 -28.59
CA ASN A 83 11.01 0.88 -29.00
C ASN A 83 11.79 0.22 -30.15
N THR A 84 11.58 -1.09 -30.41
CA THR A 84 12.18 -1.78 -31.56
C THR A 84 11.48 -1.49 -32.89
N LEU A 85 10.26 -0.94 -32.83
CA LEU A 85 9.38 -0.73 -33.99
C LEU A 85 9.10 0.75 -34.27
N MET A 86 9.24 1.64 -33.29
CA MET A 86 8.93 3.06 -33.40
C MET A 86 9.83 3.92 -32.51
N GLU A 87 9.79 5.24 -32.71
CA GLU A 87 10.57 6.17 -31.91
C GLU A 87 10.21 6.08 -30.41
N PRO A 88 11.21 6.19 -29.49
CA PRO A 88 11.00 5.97 -28.06
C PRO A 88 9.90 6.84 -27.44
N ILE A 89 9.76 8.07 -27.92
CA ILE A 89 8.75 9.00 -27.40
C ILE A 89 7.33 8.58 -27.80
N VAL A 90 7.16 8.05 -29.01
CA VAL A 90 5.87 7.58 -29.52
C VAL A 90 5.47 6.27 -28.84
N ALA A 91 6.42 5.35 -28.67
CA ALA A 91 6.21 4.10 -27.91
C ALA A 91 5.77 4.39 -26.47
N THR A 92 6.48 5.31 -25.79
CA THR A 92 6.14 5.71 -24.43
C THR A 92 4.76 6.36 -24.35
N ALA A 93 4.45 7.29 -25.25
CA ALA A 93 3.15 7.96 -25.27
C ALA A 93 2.00 6.96 -25.49
N LEU A 94 2.15 6.01 -26.41
CA LEU A 94 1.14 4.98 -26.69
C LEU A 94 0.92 4.06 -25.49
N VAL A 95 1.99 3.52 -24.89
CA VAL A 95 1.87 2.61 -23.75
C VAL A 95 1.27 3.32 -22.54
N LEU A 96 1.67 4.57 -22.27
CA LEU A 96 1.08 5.34 -21.19
C LEU A 96 -0.39 5.65 -21.47
N PHE A 97 -0.76 5.99 -22.70
CA PHE A 97 -2.16 6.23 -23.06
C PHE A 97 -3.02 4.98 -22.81
N VAL A 98 -2.60 3.82 -23.31
CA VAL A 98 -3.31 2.55 -23.11
C VAL A 98 -3.32 2.15 -21.64
N GLY A 99 -2.18 2.26 -20.95
CA GLY A 99 -2.06 1.92 -19.53
C GLY A 99 -2.99 2.76 -18.67
N VAL A 100 -2.93 4.09 -18.82
CA VAL A 100 -3.83 5.01 -18.11
C VAL A 100 -5.29 4.70 -18.44
N TYR A 101 -5.63 4.47 -19.71
CA TYR A 101 -6.99 4.10 -20.12
C TYR A 101 -7.48 2.83 -19.43
N ILE A 102 -6.66 1.77 -19.39
CA ILE A 102 -6.97 0.52 -18.67
C ILE A 102 -7.23 0.79 -17.19
N ILE A 103 -6.48 1.69 -16.56
CA ILE A 103 -6.67 1.94 -15.13
C ILE A 103 -7.96 2.75 -14.89
N PHE A 104 -8.26 3.73 -15.75
CA PHE A 104 -9.52 4.50 -15.66
C PHE A 104 -10.75 3.62 -15.90
N CYS A 105 -10.75 2.79 -16.95
CA CYS A 105 -11.89 1.93 -17.29
C CYS A 105 -11.95 0.67 -16.42
N GLY A 106 -10.80 0.11 -16.08
CA GLY A 106 -10.67 -1.12 -15.32
C GLY A 106 -11.11 -0.99 -13.87
N GLY A 107 -11.06 0.21 -13.28
CA GLY A 107 -11.61 0.46 -11.95
C GLY A 107 -13.13 0.23 -11.86
N LEU A 108 -13.85 0.33 -12.98
CA LEU A 108 -15.28 0.03 -13.06
C LEU A 108 -15.56 -1.48 -13.20
N LEU A 109 -14.66 -2.23 -13.84
CA LEU A 109 -14.85 -3.65 -14.18
C LEU A 109 -14.25 -4.58 -13.11
N ALA A 110 -13.13 -4.20 -12.51
CA ALA A 110 -12.35 -5.00 -11.58
C ALA A 110 -11.83 -4.16 -10.40
N PRO A 111 -12.71 -3.58 -9.56
CA PRO A 111 -12.33 -2.65 -8.49
C PRO A 111 -11.41 -3.28 -7.43
N LEU A 112 -11.42 -4.61 -7.29
CA LEU A 112 -10.52 -5.30 -6.36
C LEU A 112 -9.04 -5.21 -6.79
N PHE A 113 -8.78 -5.17 -8.10
CA PHE A 113 -7.43 -5.16 -8.68
C PHE A 113 -7.01 -3.78 -9.16
N ILE A 114 -7.98 -2.98 -9.64
CA ILE A 114 -7.75 -1.64 -10.18
C ILE A 114 -8.42 -0.64 -9.26
N ASN A 115 -7.65 -0.17 -8.27
CA ASN A 115 -8.09 0.78 -7.25
C ASN A 115 -6.93 1.71 -6.86
N GLN A 116 -7.18 2.63 -5.92
CA GLN A 116 -6.18 3.57 -5.43
C GLN A 116 -4.89 2.90 -4.96
N SER A 117 -4.95 1.72 -4.34
CA SER A 117 -3.77 0.96 -3.94
C SER A 117 -2.94 0.54 -5.16
N ALA A 118 -3.59 0.06 -6.22
CA ALA A 118 -2.94 -0.29 -7.47
C ALA A 118 -2.24 0.90 -8.13
N PHE A 119 -2.88 2.07 -8.13
CA PHE A 119 -2.25 3.29 -8.63
C PHE A 119 -1.01 3.69 -7.83
N VAL A 120 -1.07 3.64 -6.49
CA VAL A 120 0.08 3.98 -5.63
C VAL A 120 1.24 3.02 -5.87
N PHE A 121 0.96 1.71 -5.94
CA PHE A 121 2.02 0.74 -6.19
C PHE A 121 2.56 0.84 -7.61
N LEU A 122 1.73 1.12 -8.61
CA LEU A 122 2.15 1.38 -9.98
C LEU A 122 3.14 2.55 -10.06
N THR A 123 2.84 3.69 -9.44
CA THR A 123 3.69 4.88 -9.53
C THR A 123 5.02 4.67 -8.82
N VAL A 124 5.02 4.06 -7.62
CA VAL A 124 6.24 3.75 -6.88
C VAL A 124 7.08 2.72 -7.66
N ALA A 125 6.45 1.67 -8.18
CA ALA A 125 7.07 0.62 -8.97
C ALA A 125 7.74 1.16 -10.26
N LEU A 126 7.05 2.06 -10.97
CA LEU A 126 7.62 2.74 -12.14
C LEU A 126 8.81 3.62 -11.77
N ALA A 127 8.76 4.34 -10.64
CA ALA A 127 9.87 5.16 -10.17
C ALA A 127 11.11 4.33 -9.80
N THR A 128 10.93 3.06 -9.44
CA THR A 128 12.03 2.12 -9.17
C THR A 128 12.58 1.41 -10.42
N HIS A 129 12.08 1.72 -11.62
CA HIS A 129 12.51 1.14 -12.89
C HIS A 129 12.56 -0.40 -12.89
N LEU A 130 11.41 -1.03 -12.63
CA LEU A 130 11.26 -2.50 -12.69
C LEU A 130 11.51 -3.07 -14.09
N ALA A 131 12.71 -3.59 -14.30
CA ALA A 131 13.07 -4.33 -15.51
C ALA A 131 12.73 -5.82 -15.41
N GLU A 132 12.78 -6.38 -14.20
CA GLU A 132 12.55 -7.79 -13.91
C GLU A 132 11.10 -8.05 -13.45
N PRO A 133 10.56 -9.26 -13.70
CA PRO A 133 9.22 -9.62 -13.25
C PRO A 133 9.14 -9.48 -11.71
N PRO A 134 8.13 -8.80 -11.17
CA PRO A 134 8.13 -8.36 -9.77
C PRO A 134 7.67 -9.47 -8.80
N LEU A 135 8.24 -10.66 -8.92
CA LEU A 135 7.89 -11.83 -8.11
C LEU A 135 8.27 -11.64 -6.65
N GLU A 136 9.49 -11.18 -6.38
CA GLU A 136 9.97 -10.94 -5.01
C GLU A 136 9.15 -9.84 -4.33
N ILE A 137 8.89 -8.74 -5.03
CA ILE A 137 8.09 -7.63 -4.50
C ILE A 137 6.64 -8.07 -4.27
N SER A 138 6.05 -8.84 -5.19
CA SER A 138 4.71 -9.42 -4.99
C SER A 138 4.68 -10.32 -3.75
N GLY A 139 5.69 -11.15 -3.55
CA GLY A 139 5.84 -11.98 -2.35
C GLY A 139 5.94 -11.15 -1.08
N LEU A 140 6.74 -10.07 -1.10
CA LEU A 140 6.87 -9.13 0.02
C LEU A 140 5.58 -8.36 0.31
N ILE A 141 4.79 -8.03 -0.70
CA ILE A 141 3.46 -7.42 -0.52
C ILE A 141 2.53 -8.40 0.19
N VAL A 142 2.43 -9.63 -0.33
CA VAL A 142 1.48 -10.63 0.21
C VAL A 142 1.88 -11.06 1.61
N VAL A 143 3.14 -11.45 1.81
CA VAL A 143 3.62 -11.97 3.09
C VAL A 143 3.97 -10.85 4.05
N GLY A 144 4.86 -9.93 3.64
CA GLY A 144 5.29 -8.82 4.48
C GLY A 144 4.16 -7.83 4.77
N GLY A 145 3.40 -7.43 3.74
CA GLY A 145 2.24 -6.57 3.90
C GLY A 145 1.15 -7.26 4.72
N GLY A 146 0.90 -8.56 4.47
CA GLY A 146 -0.02 -9.36 5.27
C GLY A 146 0.33 -9.39 6.77
N ILE A 147 1.59 -9.67 7.12
CA ILE A 147 2.09 -9.66 8.51
C ILE A 147 1.90 -8.30 9.14
N LEU A 148 2.29 -7.24 8.42
CA LEU A 148 2.26 -5.88 8.93
C LEU A 148 0.80 -5.45 9.22
N LEU A 149 -0.10 -5.66 8.25
CA LEU A 149 -1.53 -5.36 8.38
C LEU A 149 -2.19 -6.20 9.48
N ALA A 150 -1.91 -7.51 9.55
CA ALA A 150 -2.44 -8.37 10.60
C ALA A 150 -1.99 -7.92 11.99
N GLY A 151 -0.74 -7.51 12.14
CA GLY A 151 -0.20 -6.95 13.37
C GLY A 151 -0.86 -5.64 13.77
N GLU A 152 -1.09 -4.73 12.82
CA GLU A 152 -1.84 -3.50 13.10
C GLU A 152 -3.27 -3.80 13.56
N VAL A 153 -3.97 -4.74 12.92
CA VAL A 153 -5.31 -5.17 13.33
C VAL A 153 -5.31 -5.76 14.75
N ALA A 154 -4.30 -6.57 15.09
CA ALA A 154 -4.17 -7.14 16.42
C ALA A 154 -3.91 -6.06 17.49
N LEU A 155 -3.03 -5.11 17.20
CA LEU A 155 -2.72 -3.98 18.08
C LEU A 155 -3.92 -3.07 18.31
N LEU A 156 -4.66 -2.73 17.25
CA LEU A 156 -5.90 -1.95 17.38
C LEU A 156 -6.92 -2.64 18.27
N LYS A 157 -7.12 -3.95 18.09
CA LYS A 157 -8.02 -4.74 18.95
C LYS A 157 -7.54 -4.77 20.41
N LEU A 158 -6.23 -4.85 20.63
CA LEU A 158 -5.64 -4.84 21.97
C LEU A 158 -5.83 -3.48 22.65
N LEU A 159 -5.50 -2.38 21.96
CA LEU A 159 -5.66 -1.01 22.46
C LEU A 159 -7.13 -0.71 22.79
N ALA A 160 -8.06 -1.11 21.92
CA ALA A 160 -9.50 -0.97 22.16
C ALA A 160 -9.95 -1.72 23.44
N ARG A 161 -9.44 -2.94 23.66
CA ARG A 161 -9.74 -3.73 24.88
C ARG A 161 -9.16 -3.09 26.14
N ILE A 162 -7.94 -2.56 26.07
CA ILE A 162 -7.29 -1.88 27.21
C ILE A 162 -8.04 -0.58 27.53
N GLY A 163 -8.43 0.18 26.52
CA GLY A 163 -9.26 1.38 26.67
C GLY A 163 -10.59 1.07 27.37
N ALA A 164 -11.33 0.07 26.86
CA ALA A 164 -12.61 -0.34 27.44
C ALA A 164 -12.50 -0.80 28.91
N ARG A 165 -11.42 -1.51 29.27
CA ARG A 165 -11.18 -1.93 30.67
C ARG A 165 -10.88 -0.76 31.61
N ARG A 166 -10.19 0.28 31.12
CA ARG A 166 -9.88 1.47 31.91
C ARG A 166 -11.14 2.29 32.23
N ASP A 167 -12.06 2.39 31.29
CA ASP A 167 -13.28 3.18 31.46
C ASP A 167 -14.26 2.51 32.44
N VAL A 168 -14.31 1.16 32.49
CA VAL A 168 -15.10 0.38 33.47
C VAL A 168 -14.52 0.44 34.89
N SER A 169 -13.20 0.60 35.03
CA SER A 169 -12.55 0.74 36.35
C SER A 169 -12.67 2.16 36.94
N ALA A 170 -13.12 3.13 36.14
CA ALA A 170 -13.27 4.54 36.52
C ALA A 170 -14.73 4.96 36.80
N SER A 171 -15.68 4.04 36.61
CA SER A 171 -17.11 4.16 36.96
C SER A 171 -17.42 3.41 38.25
#